data_AF-A0A7C3S6A3-F1
#
_entry.id   AF-A0A7C3S6A3-F1
#
_cell.length_a   1.000
_cell.length_b   1.000
_cell.length_c   1.000
_cell.angle_alpha   90.00
_cell.angle_beta   90.00
_cell.angle_gamma   90.00
#
_symmetry.space_group_name_H-M   'P 1'
#
loop_
_entity.id
_entity.type
_entity.pdbx_description
1 polymer ?
#
loop_
_entity_poly.entity_id
_entity_poly.type
_entity_poly.pdbx_seq_one_letter_code
_entity_poly.pdbx_strand_id
1 'polypeptide(L)'
;MEAIKSYRIPVDAPKDLIDSYFEAKRRALEAVLNHVKFNRKAHLDFKNDDICSTRDPFFPVRWMHRYLSPWYNRIWKELKSKGIIVLFCTDSDITPIIDDIAEAGADGFIIEECSNLNFTAENYGNNKVIIGDVDIGKLTYGYNK
;
A
#
# COMPACT_ATOMS: atom_id res chain seq x y z
N MET A 1 -23.48 -31.41 9.88
CA MET A 1 -22.13 -30.81 9.93
C MET A 1 -21.75 -30.42 8.52
N GLU A 2 -21.69 -29.14 8.21
CA GLU A 2 -21.15 -28.68 6.92
C GLU A 2 -19.63 -28.87 6.91
N ALA A 3 -19.12 -29.51 5.86
CA ALA A 3 -17.70 -29.65 5.65
C ALA A 3 -17.12 -28.29 5.21
N ILE A 4 -16.42 -27.62 6.12
CA ILE A 4 -15.58 -26.47 5.76
C ILE A 4 -14.44 -27.02 4.89
N LYS A 5 -14.43 -26.69 3.59
CA LYS A 5 -13.26 -26.92 2.73
C LYS A 5 -12.12 -26.05 3.26
N SER A 6 -11.19 -26.66 4.01
CA SER A 6 -9.93 -26.03 4.34
C SER A 6 -8.94 -26.28 3.19
N TYR A 7 -8.48 -25.21 2.57
CA TYR A 7 -7.39 -25.27 1.61
C TYR A 7 -6.09 -25.16 2.39
N ARG A 8 -5.34 -26.26 2.47
CA ARG A 8 -3.98 -26.25 3.01
C ARG A 8 -3.04 -25.85 1.86
N ILE A 9 -2.54 -24.63 1.89
CA ILE A 9 -1.45 -24.22 1.00
C ILE A 9 -0.17 -24.82 1.58
N PRO A 10 0.52 -25.74 0.89
CA PRO A 10 1.83 -26.20 1.33
C PRO A 10 2.81 -25.04 1.18
N VAL A 11 3.31 -24.54 2.30
CA VAL A 11 4.30 -23.46 2.32
C VAL A 11 5.63 -24.09 2.69
N ASP A 12 6.51 -24.30 1.72
CA ASP A 12 7.84 -24.90 1.94
C ASP A 12 8.86 -23.88 2.47
N ALA A 13 8.63 -22.58 2.23
CA ALA A 13 9.36 -21.46 2.84
C ALA A 13 8.51 -20.17 2.83
N PRO A 14 8.79 -19.17 3.70
CA PRO A 14 8.01 -17.92 3.80
C PRO A 14 7.90 -17.14 2.47
N LYS A 15 8.89 -17.29 1.58
CA LYS A 15 8.90 -16.62 0.27
C LYS A 15 7.80 -17.15 -0.64
N ASP A 16 7.58 -18.46 -0.67
CA ASP A 16 6.61 -19.07 -1.58
C ASP A 16 5.18 -18.64 -1.23
N LEU A 17 4.92 -18.38 0.05
CA LEU A 17 3.64 -17.83 0.51
C LEU A 17 3.44 -16.39 0.07
N ILE A 18 4.45 -15.52 0.22
CA ILE A 18 4.39 -14.11 -0.19
C ILE A 18 4.19 -14.01 -1.69
N ASP A 19 4.97 -14.77 -2.45
CA ASP A 19 4.87 -14.80 -3.91
C ASP A 19 3.50 -15.31 -4.35
N SER A 20 3.00 -16.37 -3.72
CA SER A 20 1.66 -16.90 -4.01
C SER A 20 0.56 -15.91 -3.65
N TYR A 21 0.68 -15.19 -2.53
CA TYR A 21 -0.26 -14.16 -2.11
C TYR A 21 -0.32 -13.02 -3.13
N PHE A 22 0.84 -12.46 -3.50
CA PHE A 22 0.86 -11.35 -4.46
C PHE A 22 0.46 -11.79 -5.87
N GLU A 23 0.80 -13.00 -6.29
CA GLU A 23 0.34 -13.51 -7.59
C GLU A 23 -1.18 -13.71 -7.60
N ALA A 24 -1.78 -14.19 -6.50
CA ALA A 24 -3.23 -14.27 -6.37
C ALA A 24 -3.87 -12.87 -6.42
N LYS A 25 -3.32 -11.89 -5.69
CA LYS A 25 -3.76 -10.48 -5.71
C LYS A 25 -3.68 -9.88 -7.12
N ARG A 26 -2.57 -10.12 -7.83
CA ARG A 26 -2.35 -9.65 -9.20
C ARG A 26 -3.36 -10.25 -10.17
N ARG A 27 -3.63 -11.56 -10.10
CA ARG A 27 -4.62 -12.22 -10.97
C ARG A 27 -6.05 -11.73 -10.70
N ALA A 28 -6.40 -11.54 -9.43
CA ALA A 28 -7.69 -10.98 -9.06
C ALA A 28 -7.85 -9.56 -9.62
N LEU A 29 -6.82 -8.72 -9.47
CA LEU A 29 -6.78 -7.38 -10.04
C LEU A 29 -6.93 -7.41 -11.57
N GLU A 30 -6.18 -8.26 -12.26
CA GLU A 30 -6.26 -8.43 -13.72
C GLU A 30 -7.68 -8.80 -14.17
N ALA A 31 -8.32 -9.75 -13.48
CA ALA A 31 -9.70 -10.13 -13.77
C ALA A 31 -10.67 -8.96 -13.57
N VAL A 32 -10.54 -8.20 -12.48
CA VAL A 32 -11.38 -7.02 -12.23
C VAL A 32 -11.19 -5.95 -13.30
N LEU A 33 -9.94 -5.65 -13.68
CA LEU A 33 -9.63 -4.63 -14.68
C LEU A 33 -10.16 -4.97 -16.08
N ASN A 34 -10.35 -6.25 -16.39
CA ASN A 34 -10.96 -6.68 -17.66
C ASN A 34 -12.49 -6.47 -17.69
N HIS A 35 -13.12 -6.30 -16.54
CA HIS A 35 -14.57 -6.13 -16.42
C HIS A 35 -15.00 -4.71 -16.01
N VAL A 36 -14.09 -3.91 -15.46
CA VAL A 36 -14.36 -2.54 -15.05
C VAL A 36 -13.90 -1.56 -16.13
N LYS A 37 -14.80 -0.71 -16.60
CA LYS A 37 -14.43 0.46 -17.42
C LYS A 37 -13.90 1.54 -16.49
N PHE A 38 -12.60 1.77 -16.54
CA PHE A 38 -11.97 2.91 -15.86
C PHE A 38 -11.60 3.99 -16.88
N ASN A 39 -11.89 5.24 -16.53
CA ASN A 39 -11.28 6.40 -17.18
C ASN A 39 -9.83 6.54 -16.66
N ARG A 40 -8.94 7.21 -17.39
CA ARG A 40 -7.53 7.52 -17.05
C ARG A 40 -7.31 8.29 -15.73
N LYS A 41 -8.36 8.44 -14.91
CA LYS A 41 -8.37 9.09 -13.59
C LYS A 41 -8.88 8.14 -12.50
N ALA A 42 -9.00 6.84 -12.76
CA ALA A 42 -9.29 5.89 -11.71
C ALA A 42 -8.09 5.86 -10.76
N HIS A 43 -8.38 6.06 -9.47
CA HIS A 43 -7.43 5.93 -8.38
C HIS A 43 -7.64 4.54 -7.80
N LEU A 44 -6.61 3.70 -7.84
CA LEU A 44 -6.61 2.50 -7.02
C LEU A 44 -5.93 2.84 -5.71
N ASP A 45 -6.72 2.83 -4.65
CA ASP A 45 -6.26 2.93 -3.28
C ASP A 45 -5.94 1.52 -2.78
N PHE A 46 -4.66 1.27 -2.51
CA PHE A 46 -4.21 0.02 -1.91
C PHE A 46 -4.29 0.10 -0.39
N LYS A 47 -5.50 0.35 0.16
CA LYS A 47 -5.77 0.30 1.61
C LYS A 47 -5.43 -1.01 2.31
N ASN A 48 -4.99 -2.02 1.57
CA ASN A 48 -5.04 -3.41 2.02
C ASN A 48 -3.68 -3.98 2.40
N ASP A 49 -2.63 -3.16 2.38
CA ASP A 49 -1.33 -3.52 2.91
C ASP A 49 -1.04 -2.64 4.14
N ASP A 50 -1.92 -2.73 5.15
CA ASP A 50 -1.71 -2.17 6.49
C ASP A 50 -0.52 -2.88 7.14
N ILE A 51 0.67 -2.39 6.79
CA ILE A 51 1.95 -2.94 7.19
C ILE A 51 2.63 -2.08 8.26
N CYS A 52 1.99 -0.98 8.65
CA CYS A 52 2.49 -0.04 9.65
C CYS A 52 1.62 0.01 10.91
N SER A 53 2.29 0.35 12.01
CA SER A 53 1.67 0.81 13.27
C SER A 53 2.14 2.23 13.56
N THR A 54 1.58 2.89 14.57
CA THR A 54 1.91 4.30 14.90
C THR A 54 3.34 4.51 15.39
N ARG A 55 4.11 3.43 15.55
CA ARG A 55 5.51 3.47 15.98
C ARG A 55 6.46 2.94 14.93
N ASP A 56 6.13 1.77 14.37
CA ASP A 56 7.02 1.03 13.47
C ASP A 56 6.21 0.15 12.50
N PRO A 57 6.79 -0.20 11.34
CA PRO A 57 6.25 -1.25 10.50
C PRO A 57 6.19 -2.62 11.20
N PHE A 58 5.19 -3.43 10.86
CA PHE A 58 5.02 -4.78 11.42
C PHE A 58 6.16 -5.74 11.05
N PHE A 59 6.88 -5.44 9.97
CA PHE A 59 8.03 -6.21 9.52
C PHE A 59 9.27 -5.31 9.40
N PRO A 60 10.49 -5.85 9.58
CA PRO A 60 11.70 -5.07 9.38
C PRO A 60 11.73 -4.42 7.99
N VAL A 61 12.09 -3.14 7.89
CA VAL A 61 12.18 -2.40 6.60
C VAL A 61 13.00 -3.16 5.57
N ARG A 62 14.17 -3.68 5.95
CA ARG A 62 15.01 -4.51 5.04
C ARG A 62 14.31 -5.76 4.51
N TRP A 63 13.41 -6.34 5.30
CA TRP A 63 12.62 -7.50 4.87
C TRP A 63 11.55 -7.06 3.87
N MET A 64 10.85 -5.96 4.14
CA MET A 64 9.82 -5.43 3.24
C MET A 64 10.42 -4.95 1.91
N HIS A 65 11.55 -4.25 1.96
CA HIS A 65 12.32 -3.89 0.77
C HIS A 65 12.63 -5.12 -0.09
N ARG A 66 13.05 -6.22 0.54
CA ARG A 66 13.42 -7.45 -0.16
C ARG A 66 12.23 -8.22 -0.74
N TYR A 67 11.10 -8.24 -0.05
CA TYR A 67 9.99 -9.15 -0.36
C TYR A 67 8.69 -8.47 -0.83
N LEU A 68 8.43 -7.21 -0.46
CA LEU A 68 7.22 -6.48 -0.84
C LEU A 68 7.48 -5.52 -2.01
N SER A 69 8.54 -4.70 -1.94
CA SER A 69 8.83 -3.67 -2.96
C SER A 69 8.89 -4.19 -4.40
N PRO A 70 9.48 -5.39 -4.69
CA PRO A 70 9.47 -5.94 -6.04
C PRO A 70 8.05 -6.25 -6.56
N TRP A 71 7.15 -6.69 -5.68
CA TRP A 71 5.76 -6.98 -6.04
C TRP A 71 4.97 -5.70 -6.24
N TYR A 72 5.17 -4.68 -5.40
CA TYR A 72 4.60 -3.35 -5.61
C TYR A 72 5.02 -2.78 -6.96
N ASN A 73 6.32 -2.81 -7.28
CA ASN A 73 6.81 -2.34 -8.58
C ASN A 73 6.14 -3.07 -9.75
N ARG A 74 6.06 -4.39 -9.68
CA ARG A 74 5.45 -5.21 -10.74
C ARG A 74 3.97 -4.87 -10.96
N ILE A 75 3.18 -4.89 -9.89
CA ILE A 75 1.73 -4.66 -9.95
C ILE A 75 1.44 -3.22 -10.39
N TRP A 76 2.16 -2.24 -9.83
CA TRP A 76 1.92 -0.84 -10.15
C TRP A 76 2.38 -0.49 -11.56
N LYS A 77 3.45 -1.11 -12.08
CA LYS A 77 3.81 -0.96 -13.49
C LYS A 77 2.70 -1.43 -14.42
N GLU A 78 2.02 -2.53 -14.11
CA GLU A 78 0.86 -3.01 -14.87
C GLU A 78 -0.31 -2.00 -14.82
N LEU A 79 -0.62 -1.46 -13.63
CA LEU A 79 -1.64 -0.42 -13.47
C LEU A 79 -1.31 0.86 -14.25
N LYS A 80 -0.09 1.35 -14.11
CA LYS A 80 0.38 2.57 -14.76
C LYS A 80 0.43 2.43 -16.28
N SER A 81 0.73 1.24 -16.81
CA SER A 81 0.65 0.97 -18.26
C SER A 81 -0.76 1.16 -18.84
N LYS A 82 -1.79 1.10 -17.98
CA LYS A 82 -3.20 1.34 -18.32
C LYS A 82 -3.65 2.78 -18.00
N GLY A 83 -2.74 3.64 -17.53
CA GLY A 83 -3.02 5.02 -17.16
C GLY A 83 -3.78 5.17 -15.84
N ILE A 84 -3.68 4.19 -14.94
CA ILE A 84 -4.26 4.23 -13.60
C ILE A 84 -3.26 4.91 -12.66
N ILE A 85 -3.74 5.84 -11.83
CA ILE A 85 -2.95 6.53 -10.81
C ILE A 85 -2.89 5.64 -9.57
N VAL A 86 -1.69 5.44 -9.03
CA VAL A 86 -1.46 4.63 -7.84
C VAL A 86 -1.19 5.53 -6.64
N LEU A 87 -2.12 5.54 -5.69
CA LEU A 87 -1.94 6.18 -4.38
C LEU A 87 -1.76 5.08 -3.34
N PHE A 88 -0.66 5.14 -2.58
CA PHE A 88 -0.41 4.19 -1.51
C PHE A 88 -0.98 4.70 -0.19
N CYS A 89 -1.62 3.80 0.55
CA CYS A 89 -2.18 4.05 1.87
C CYS A 89 -1.82 2.88 2.75
N THR A 90 -1.36 3.16 3.97
CA THR A 90 -1.26 2.21 5.07
C THR A 90 -1.78 2.94 6.30
N ASP A 91 -2.42 2.21 7.20
CA ASP A 91 -2.65 2.72 8.55
C ASP A 91 -1.31 3.10 9.18
N SER A 92 -1.32 4.16 9.98
CA SER A 92 -0.19 4.62 10.78
C SER A 92 1.06 5.16 10.04
N ASP A 93 2.24 5.13 10.67
CA ASP A 93 3.43 5.88 10.22
C ASP A 93 4.11 5.21 9.02
N ILE A 94 3.98 5.83 7.84
CA ILE A 94 4.61 5.38 6.59
C ILE A 94 6.07 5.84 6.45
N THR A 95 6.51 6.81 7.26
CA THR A 95 7.83 7.46 7.14
C THR A 95 8.99 6.46 6.98
N PRO A 96 9.04 5.33 7.70
CA PRO A 96 10.15 4.39 7.60
C PRO A 96 10.27 3.66 6.26
N ILE A 97 9.23 3.69 5.41
CA ILE A 97 9.14 2.93 4.16
C ILE A 97 8.79 3.78 2.95
N ILE A 98 8.55 5.08 3.15
CA ILE A 98 8.02 5.94 2.09
C ILE A 98 8.94 5.99 0.86
N ASP A 99 10.25 5.88 1.06
CA ASP A 99 11.25 5.81 -0.01
C ASP A 99 11.04 4.55 -0.88
N ASP A 100 10.86 3.38 -0.25
CA ASP A 100 10.58 2.12 -0.95
C ASP A 100 9.29 2.20 -1.76
N ILE A 101 8.25 2.84 -1.21
CA ILE A 101 6.96 3.05 -1.88
C ILE A 101 7.12 4.02 -3.07
N ALA A 102 7.88 5.10 -2.90
CA ALA A 102 8.17 6.07 -3.95
C ALA A 102 8.93 5.41 -5.12
N GLU A 103 9.97 4.63 -4.80
CA GLU A 103 10.81 3.89 -5.75
C GLU A 103 10.04 2.79 -6.48
N ALA A 104 9.17 2.06 -5.78
CA ALA A 104 8.31 1.06 -6.40
C ALA A 104 7.38 1.67 -7.46
N GLY A 105 7.07 2.96 -7.36
CA GLY A 105 6.46 3.73 -8.44
C GLY A 105 5.09 4.32 -8.10
N ALA A 106 4.75 4.45 -6.83
CA ALA A 106 3.55 5.17 -6.40
C ALA A 106 3.55 6.60 -6.97
N ASP A 107 2.37 7.10 -7.34
CA ASP A 107 2.17 8.48 -7.79
C ASP A 107 1.89 9.43 -6.62
N GLY A 108 1.57 8.88 -5.45
CA GLY A 108 1.36 9.63 -4.23
C GLY A 108 1.08 8.77 -3.01
N PHE A 109 0.91 9.44 -1.88
CA PHE A 109 0.74 8.83 -0.56
C PHE A 109 -0.49 9.43 0.13
N ILE A 110 -1.24 8.57 0.80
CA ILE A 110 -2.23 8.93 1.80
C ILE A 110 -1.58 8.66 3.16
N ILE A 111 -1.40 9.70 3.96
CA ILE A 111 -0.63 9.63 5.22
C ILE A 111 -1.50 10.04 6.42
N GLU A 112 -1.20 9.45 7.58
CA GLU A 112 -1.83 9.79 8.86
C GLU A 112 -1.00 10.80 9.65
N GLU A 113 -1.59 11.41 10.67
CA GLU A 113 -0.98 12.44 11.53
C GLU A 113 0.26 11.97 12.31
N CYS A 114 0.49 10.66 12.39
CA CYS A 114 1.69 10.09 13.00
C CYS A 114 2.88 10.01 12.02
N SER A 115 2.65 10.27 10.73
CA SER A 115 3.71 10.33 9.72
C SER A 115 4.43 11.67 9.74
N ASN A 116 5.67 11.70 9.25
CA ASN A 116 6.42 12.94 9.12
C ASN A 116 6.04 13.67 7.82
N LEU A 117 5.02 14.53 7.88
CA LEU A 117 4.58 15.34 6.74
C LEU A 117 5.70 16.25 6.22
N ASN A 118 6.50 16.88 7.08
CA ASN A 118 7.58 17.78 6.66
C ASN A 118 8.61 17.03 5.81
N PHE A 119 9.09 15.88 6.29
CA PHE A 119 9.99 15.01 5.54
C PHE A 119 9.37 14.61 4.20
N THR A 120 8.10 14.21 4.20
CA THR A 120 7.40 13.79 2.98
C THR A 120 7.28 14.92 1.97
N ALA A 121 6.90 16.12 2.41
CA ALA A 121 6.76 17.29 1.55
C ALA A 121 8.09 17.78 0.99
N GLU A 122 9.16 17.80 1.81
CA GLU A 122 10.50 18.22 1.40
C GLU A 122 11.09 17.29 0.33
N ASN A 123 10.91 15.97 0.47
CA ASN A 123 11.51 14.99 -0.43
C ASN A 123 10.63 14.68 -1.66
N TYR A 124 9.30 14.75 -1.52
CA TYR A 124 8.36 14.26 -2.54
C TYR A 124 7.30 15.27 -3.00
N GLY A 125 7.16 16.42 -2.33
CA GLY A 125 6.10 17.38 -2.64
C GLY A 125 6.16 17.99 -4.05
N ASN A 126 7.31 17.94 -4.71
CA ASN A 126 7.47 18.43 -6.09
C ASN A 126 7.04 17.43 -7.17
N ASN A 127 6.91 16.14 -6.83
CA ASN A 127 6.71 15.08 -7.83
C ASN A 127 5.72 13.97 -7.43
N LYS A 128 5.18 13.99 -6.21
CA LYS A 128 4.15 13.06 -5.71
C LYS A 128 2.95 13.80 -5.16
N VAL A 129 1.78 13.16 -5.24
CA VAL A 129 0.58 13.63 -4.54
C VAL A 129 0.69 13.27 -3.05
N ILE A 130 0.33 14.19 -2.17
CA ILE A 130 0.29 13.96 -0.71
C ILE A 130 -1.13 14.29 -0.23
N ILE A 131 -1.77 13.36 0.48
CA ILE A 131 -3.13 13.48 1.01
C ILE A 131 -3.11 13.08 2.48
N GLY A 132 -3.78 13.84 3.36
CA GLY A 132 -3.99 13.44 4.76
C GLY A 132 -3.28 14.34 5.77
N ASP A 133 -2.68 13.72 6.79
CA ASP A 133 -2.03 14.33 7.97
C ASP A 133 -2.97 15.03 8.98
N VAL A 134 -4.30 14.89 8.80
CA VAL A 134 -5.27 15.49 9.71
C VAL A 134 -5.63 14.52 10.83
N ASP A 135 -5.27 14.87 12.06
CA ASP A 135 -5.68 14.16 13.27
C ASP A 135 -7.21 14.17 13.44
N ILE A 136 -7.82 13.02 13.14
CA ILE A 136 -9.28 12.83 13.22
C ILE A 136 -9.78 12.84 14.67
N GLY A 137 -8.91 12.52 15.64
CA GLY A 137 -9.21 12.61 17.07
C GLY A 137 -9.43 14.05 17.49
N LYS A 138 -8.54 14.96 17.08
CA LYS A 138 -8.70 16.41 17.26
C LYS A 138 -9.93 16.94 16.53
N LEU A 139 -10.18 16.49 15.30
CA LEU A 139 -11.39 16.90 14.55
C LEU A 139 -12.68 16.47 15.25
N THR A 140 -12.68 15.27 15.83
CA THR A 140 -13.86 14.68 16.48
C THR A 140 -14.10 15.23 17.88
N TYR A 141 -13.06 15.37 18.68
CA TYR A 141 -13.17 15.68 20.11
C TYR A 141 -12.71 17.09 20.50
N GLY A 142 -12.10 17.83 19.58
CA GLY A 142 -11.48 19.14 19.85
C GLY A 142 -10.17 19.02 20.62
N TYR A 143 -9.53 20.17 20.86
CA TYR A 143 -8.22 20.26 21.53
C TYR A 143 -8.27 20.10 23.07
N ASN A 144 -9.46 19.88 23.64
CA ASN A 144 -9.70 20.00 25.09
C ASN A 144 -9.83 18.63 25.80
N LYS A 145 -9.19 17.59 25.29
CA LYS A 145 -9.02 16.31 25.98
C LYS A 145 -7.55 15.94 26.07
#